data_AF-A0A674JGD8-F1
#
_entry.id   AF-A0A674JGD8-F1
#
_cell.length_a   1.000
_cell.length_b   1.000
_cell.length_c   1.000
_cell.angle_alpha   90.00
_cell.angle_beta   90.00
_cell.angle_gamma   90.00
#
_symmetry.space_group_name_H-M   'P 1'
#
loop_
_entity.id
_entity.type
_entity.pdbx_description
1 polymer ?
#
loop_
_entity_poly.entity_id
_entity_poly.type
_entity_poly.pdbx_seq_one_letter_code
_entity_poly.pdbx_strand_id
1 'polypeptide(L)'
;SVSLPHKKHISIQRQLADLEKLADLSEGEFTSAESQNTDQHVAAGKKPCPLCPEEKFKACYSHKLHRHLQNLHWKVSVEFEGYRMCICHLPCRPVKPNLIGDQSSTKMGAHYHCIICSATITRRTDMIGHIKRHVNKGETESRYIAAPAPKSSHEVLKEADTDVQVLPNYSTPQKSDSYFNPKMKLNRQLIFCALAVLAEERNPLECLDAFGATGIMGLQWAKHLGNSVKVTINDFNENSVTMIQENCHLNKMKVMMNPKEEDDCDETMEEGEENVGIIDVTKMDANVIMHLRSFDFIHLDPFGTAVNYLDSAFRNVRNLGIVSVTSTDISSLYAKAQHVAQRHYSCNVVRTEYYKELAARIVVAAVARAAARCNKGIEVLLAVALEHFVLVVVRVLRGPSPADDSVKKIRYLIHCQWCEERIFQEGNMVEENPYRQLPCDCHGSMPGKTAVELGPLWSGSLFNTGFLRRMLFEAVQHGLDEIQPLVKTLICEAECTTLKQFSIHGPASQNKQEECGVFIKTPDTFIHHTYMHTPCGLC
;
A
#
# COMPACT_ATOMS: atom_id res chain seq x y z
N SER A 1 -39.12 -0.10 21.93
CA SER A 1 -39.89 -0.86 20.93
C SER A 1 -38.90 -1.65 20.08
N VAL A 2 -38.84 -2.97 20.30
CA VAL A 2 -37.90 -3.87 19.61
C VAL A 2 -38.32 -3.98 18.13
N SER A 3 -37.48 -3.51 17.21
CA SER A 3 -37.68 -3.63 15.77
C SER A 3 -37.49 -5.09 15.33
N LEU A 4 -38.52 -5.72 14.76
CA LEU A 4 -38.44 -7.06 14.19
C LEU A 4 -37.35 -7.14 13.09
N PRO A 5 -36.58 -8.24 12.99
CA PRO A 5 -35.63 -8.43 11.91
C PRO A 5 -36.36 -8.53 10.56
N HIS A 6 -35.89 -7.78 9.56
CA HIS A 6 -36.41 -7.87 8.18
C HIS A 6 -36.36 -9.34 7.71
N LYS A 7 -37.53 -9.96 7.47
CA LYS A 7 -37.62 -11.32 6.91
C LYS A 7 -36.95 -11.35 5.53
N LYS A 8 -35.95 -12.22 5.35
CA LYS A 8 -35.26 -12.44 4.08
C LYS A 8 -36.25 -12.95 3.02
N HIS A 9 -36.07 -12.54 1.77
CA HIS A 9 -36.90 -13.03 0.68
C HIS A 9 -36.72 -14.54 0.47
N ILE A 10 -37.79 -15.26 0.11
CA ILE A 10 -37.79 -16.73 -0.03
C ILE A 10 -36.78 -17.27 -1.06
N SER A 11 -36.31 -16.42 -1.98
CA SER A 11 -35.27 -16.76 -2.96
C SER A 11 -33.86 -16.80 -2.38
N ILE A 12 -33.67 -16.48 -1.10
CA ILE A 12 -32.38 -16.43 -0.43
C ILE A 12 -32.25 -17.64 0.49
N GLN A 13 -31.44 -18.63 0.11
CA GLN A 13 -31.34 -19.91 0.82
C GLN A 13 -29.90 -20.34 1.02
N ARG A 14 -29.64 -21.21 2.00
CA ARG A 14 -28.30 -21.75 2.28
C ARG A 14 -28.04 -23.05 1.54
N GLN A 15 -29.05 -23.91 1.44
CA GLN A 15 -28.96 -25.20 0.75
C GLN A 15 -30.09 -25.38 -0.27
N LEU A 16 -29.86 -26.20 -1.29
CA LEU A 16 -30.87 -26.52 -2.31
C LEU A 16 -32.11 -27.16 -1.67
N ALA A 17 -31.90 -28.02 -0.66
CA ALA A 17 -32.96 -28.67 0.09
C ALA A 17 -33.91 -27.67 0.79
N ASP A 18 -33.45 -26.46 1.10
CA ASP A 18 -34.29 -25.43 1.71
C ASP A 18 -35.32 -24.87 0.70
N LEU A 19 -34.95 -24.78 -0.59
CA LEU A 19 -35.90 -24.45 -1.66
C LEU A 19 -36.91 -25.56 -1.89
N GLU A 20 -36.51 -26.82 -1.74
CA GLU A 20 -37.42 -27.96 -1.90
C GLU A 20 -38.45 -28.01 -0.78
N LYS A 21 -38.03 -27.75 0.46
CA LYS A 21 -38.93 -27.64 1.62
C LYS A 21 -39.97 -26.52 1.45
N LEU A 22 -39.64 -25.43 0.77
CA LEU A 22 -40.60 -24.36 0.49
C LEU A 22 -41.73 -24.81 -0.45
N ALA A 23 -41.48 -25.78 -1.34
CA ALA A 23 -42.52 -26.37 -2.19
C ALA A 23 -43.48 -27.29 -1.42
N ASP A 24 -43.06 -27.77 -0.24
CA ASP A 24 -43.87 -28.64 0.63
C ASP A 24 -44.80 -27.83 1.55
N LEU A 25 -44.48 -26.55 1.78
CA LEU A 25 -45.27 -25.65 2.61
C LEU A 25 -46.46 -25.02 1.87
N SER A 26 -46.45 -25.00 0.52
CA SER A 26 -47.51 -24.39 -0.29
C SER A 26 -48.83 -25.18 -0.31
N GLU A 27 -48.90 -26.39 0.25
CA GLU A 27 -50.16 -27.14 0.40
C GLU A 27 -50.99 -26.71 1.64
N GLY A 28 -50.47 -25.84 2.52
CA GLY A 28 -51.03 -25.62 3.87
C GLY A 28 -51.62 -24.24 4.22
N GLU A 29 -51.37 -23.16 3.48
CA GLU A 29 -51.87 -21.82 3.86
C GLU A 29 -52.26 -21.00 2.63
N PHE A 30 -53.57 -20.86 2.37
CA PHE A 30 -54.27 -19.67 1.81
C PHE A 30 -55.75 -20.04 1.57
N THR A 31 -56.56 -20.02 2.62
CA THR A 31 -58.03 -19.93 2.50
C THR A 31 -58.46 -18.53 2.92
N SER A 32 -58.78 -17.66 1.95
CA SER A 32 -59.84 -16.63 2.06
C SER A 32 -59.94 -15.77 0.78
N ALA A 33 -61.19 -15.59 0.34
CA ALA A 33 -61.74 -14.61 -0.62
C ALA A 33 -61.68 -14.91 -2.15
N GLU A 34 -62.69 -15.66 -2.60
CA GLU A 34 -63.57 -15.48 -3.80
C GLU A 34 -63.00 -15.05 -5.17
N SER A 35 -63.07 -15.94 -6.18
CA SER A 35 -64.14 -15.96 -7.22
C SER A 35 -63.94 -17.03 -8.32
N GLN A 36 -64.84 -18.02 -8.32
CA GLN A 36 -65.43 -18.91 -9.36
C GLN A 36 -64.74 -19.32 -10.68
N ASN A 37 -64.82 -20.65 -10.93
CA ASN A 37 -64.86 -21.44 -12.19
C ASN A 37 -63.53 -21.62 -12.96
N THR A 38 -63.01 -22.79 -13.35
CA THR A 38 -63.56 -24.15 -13.68
C THR A 38 -62.47 -25.24 -13.53
N ASP A 39 -62.92 -26.50 -13.32
CA ASP A 39 -62.31 -27.81 -13.68
C ASP A 39 -60.96 -28.32 -13.11
N GLN A 40 -61.11 -29.08 -12.01
CA GLN A 40 -60.73 -30.50 -11.82
C GLN A 40 -59.27 -31.01 -11.94
N HIS A 41 -58.85 -31.63 -10.82
CA HIS A 41 -57.83 -32.66 -10.59
C HIS A 41 -56.34 -32.26 -10.47
N VAL A 42 -55.96 -31.73 -9.29
CA VAL A 42 -54.57 -31.79 -8.81
C VAL A 42 -54.27 -33.23 -8.39
N ALA A 43 -53.51 -33.94 -9.24
CA ALA A 43 -53.02 -35.28 -8.94
C ALA A 43 -52.06 -35.25 -7.73
N ALA A 44 -52.36 -36.04 -6.70
CA ALA A 44 -51.55 -36.20 -5.50
C ALA A 44 -50.07 -36.45 -5.85
N GLY A 45 -49.16 -35.62 -5.33
CA GLY A 45 -47.71 -35.75 -5.48
C GLY A 45 -47.04 -34.82 -6.51
N LYS A 46 -47.77 -33.86 -7.09
CA LYS A 46 -47.19 -32.80 -7.95
C LYS A 46 -46.92 -31.54 -7.14
N LYS A 47 -45.65 -31.11 -7.10
CA LYS A 47 -45.19 -29.93 -6.35
C LYS A 47 -44.95 -28.74 -7.27
N PRO A 48 -45.38 -27.51 -6.91
CA PRO A 48 -45.05 -26.30 -7.65
C PRO A 48 -43.60 -25.85 -7.39
N CYS A 49 -43.11 -24.89 -8.17
CA CYS A 49 -41.82 -24.23 -7.88
C CYS A 49 -42.08 -22.99 -7.04
N PRO A 50 -41.46 -22.83 -5.85
CA PRO A 50 -41.69 -21.70 -4.96
C PRO A 50 -41.17 -20.36 -5.49
N LEU A 51 -40.42 -20.35 -6.60
CA LEU A 51 -39.80 -19.15 -7.18
C LEU A 51 -40.33 -18.81 -8.58
N CYS A 52 -41.30 -19.58 -9.10
CA CYS A 52 -41.88 -19.39 -10.42
C CYS A 52 -43.42 -19.34 -10.35
N PRO A 53 -44.07 -18.50 -11.17
CA PRO A 53 -45.51 -18.59 -11.38
C PRO A 53 -45.85 -19.88 -12.14
N GLU A 54 -47.10 -20.35 -12.03
CA GLU A 54 -47.57 -21.57 -12.71
C GLU A 54 -47.36 -21.54 -14.23
N GLU A 55 -47.41 -20.35 -14.82
CA GLU A 55 -47.16 -20.07 -16.24
C GLU A 55 -45.74 -20.51 -16.67
N LYS A 56 -44.75 -20.42 -15.77
CA LYS A 56 -43.36 -20.79 -16.03
C LYS A 56 -43.01 -22.21 -15.56
N PHE A 57 -43.70 -22.72 -14.54
CA PHE A 57 -43.50 -24.07 -14.06
C PHE A 57 -44.82 -24.67 -13.56
N LYS A 58 -45.38 -25.59 -14.34
CA LYS A 58 -46.53 -26.39 -13.92
C LYS A 58 -46.10 -27.42 -12.88
N ALA A 59 -46.90 -27.58 -11.82
CA ALA A 59 -46.63 -28.53 -10.75
C ALA A 59 -46.36 -29.94 -11.30
N CYS A 60 -45.28 -30.55 -10.82
CA CYS A 60 -44.71 -31.78 -11.37
C CYS A 60 -44.18 -32.68 -10.25
N TYR A 61 -43.87 -33.94 -10.55
CA TYR A 61 -43.25 -34.85 -9.59
C TYR A 61 -41.90 -34.33 -9.06
N SER A 62 -41.56 -34.71 -7.83
CA SER A 62 -40.39 -34.23 -7.07
C SER A 62 -39.07 -34.24 -7.86
N HIS A 63 -38.78 -35.29 -8.62
CA HIS A 63 -37.55 -35.38 -9.42
C HIS A 63 -37.45 -34.29 -10.51
N LYS A 64 -38.57 -33.88 -11.11
CA LYS A 64 -38.60 -32.81 -12.11
C LYS A 64 -38.46 -31.44 -11.45
N LEU A 65 -39.07 -31.26 -10.27
CA LEU A 65 -38.92 -30.05 -9.47
C LEU A 65 -37.46 -29.87 -9.01
N HIS A 66 -36.82 -30.92 -8.49
CA HIS A 66 -35.41 -30.90 -8.10
C HIS A 66 -34.52 -30.42 -9.26
N ARG A 67 -34.68 -31.04 -10.43
CA ARG A 67 -33.90 -30.69 -11.63
C ARG A 67 -34.18 -29.24 -12.09
N HIS A 68 -35.41 -28.75 -11.93
CA HIS A 68 -35.77 -27.38 -12.24
C HIS A 68 -35.12 -26.39 -11.26
N LEU A 69 -35.24 -26.61 -9.95
CA LEU A 69 -34.63 -25.78 -8.91
C LEU A 69 -33.10 -25.75 -9.06
N GLN A 70 -32.49 -26.91 -9.28
CA GLN A 70 -31.04 -27.02 -9.45
C GLN A 70 -30.56 -26.22 -10.68
N ASN A 71 -31.19 -26.39 -11.84
CA ASN A 71 -30.69 -25.82 -13.09
C ASN A 71 -31.09 -24.36 -13.32
N LEU A 72 -32.33 -23.99 -12.99
CA LEU A 72 -32.86 -22.65 -13.26
C LEU A 72 -32.60 -21.67 -12.13
N HIS A 73 -32.55 -22.12 -10.87
CA HIS A 73 -32.47 -21.23 -9.71
C HIS A 73 -31.11 -21.32 -9.01
N TRP A 74 -30.68 -22.53 -8.66
CA TRP A 74 -29.50 -22.77 -7.84
C TRP A 74 -28.19 -22.54 -8.60
N LYS A 75 -28.07 -23.09 -9.80
CA LYS A 75 -26.86 -23.00 -10.64
C LYS A 75 -26.52 -21.57 -11.06
N VAL A 76 -27.54 -20.73 -11.25
CA VAL A 76 -27.38 -19.33 -11.68
C VAL A 76 -27.40 -18.33 -10.51
N SER A 77 -27.45 -18.81 -9.27
CA SER A 77 -27.47 -17.96 -8.08
C SER A 77 -26.20 -17.12 -7.91
N VAL A 78 -26.28 -16.13 -7.03
CA VAL A 78 -25.14 -15.34 -6.54
C VAL A 78 -24.93 -15.69 -5.08
N GLU A 79 -23.68 -16.00 -4.72
CA GLU A 79 -23.31 -16.44 -3.38
C GLU A 79 -22.68 -15.30 -2.57
N PHE A 80 -23.08 -15.18 -1.31
CA PHE A 80 -22.55 -14.21 -0.35
C PHE A 80 -22.71 -14.75 1.09
N GLU A 81 -21.61 -14.84 1.85
CA GLU A 81 -21.59 -15.25 3.27
C GLU A 81 -22.40 -16.53 3.57
N GLY A 82 -22.24 -17.56 2.74
CA GLY A 82 -22.93 -18.85 2.90
C GLY A 82 -24.42 -18.83 2.51
N TYR A 83 -24.94 -17.71 2.01
CA TYR A 83 -26.27 -17.62 1.40
C TYR A 83 -26.18 -17.55 -0.12
N ARG A 84 -27.18 -18.13 -0.79
CA ARG A 84 -27.38 -18.06 -2.24
C ARG A 84 -28.65 -17.31 -2.56
N MET A 85 -28.48 -16.21 -3.27
CA MET A 85 -29.56 -15.40 -3.83
C MET A 85 -29.93 -15.99 -5.19
N CYS A 86 -30.96 -16.82 -5.18
CA CYS A 86 -31.47 -17.49 -6.37
C CYS A 86 -32.29 -16.51 -7.23
N ILE A 87 -32.32 -16.73 -8.54
CA ILE A 87 -33.18 -15.96 -9.43
C ILE A 87 -34.64 -16.22 -9.08
N CYS A 88 -35.46 -15.17 -9.04
CA CYS A 88 -36.88 -15.21 -8.76
C CYS A 88 -37.67 -14.77 -10.00
N HIS A 89 -38.78 -15.46 -10.26
CA HIS A 89 -39.71 -15.15 -11.34
C HIS A 89 -41.11 -14.78 -10.84
N LEU A 90 -41.32 -14.73 -9.52
CA LEU A 90 -42.56 -14.30 -8.92
C LEU A 90 -42.81 -12.80 -9.18
N PRO A 91 -44.06 -12.33 -9.10
CA PRO A 91 -44.37 -10.90 -9.23
C PRO A 91 -43.97 -10.11 -7.97
N CYS A 92 -42.67 -9.95 -7.73
CA CYS A 92 -42.15 -9.18 -6.60
C CYS A 92 -42.24 -7.66 -6.85
N ARG A 93 -42.63 -6.88 -5.82
CA ARG A 93 -42.62 -5.42 -5.89
C ARG A 93 -41.18 -4.88 -5.84
N PRO A 94 -40.78 -3.93 -6.70
CA PRO A 94 -39.44 -3.35 -6.65
C PRO A 94 -39.27 -2.48 -5.40
N VAL A 95 -38.28 -2.79 -4.57
CA VAL A 95 -37.77 -1.87 -3.54
C VAL A 95 -36.61 -1.10 -4.18
N LYS A 96 -36.87 0.14 -4.64
CA LYS A 96 -35.80 1.04 -5.11
C LYS A 96 -35.33 1.93 -3.95
N PRO A 97 -34.02 2.04 -3.68
CA PRO A 97 -33.51 3.09 -2.83
C PRO A 97 -33.51 4.41 -3.63
N ASN A 98 -34.28 5.38 -3.15
CA ASN A 98 -34.32 6.80 -3.58
C ASN A 98 -34.82 7.09 -5.01
N LEU A 99 -36.11 7.44 -5.13
CA LEU A 99 -36.70 8.43 -6.05
C LEU A 99 -38.22 8.51 -5.78
N ILE A 100 -38.73 9.71 -5.45
CA ILE A 100 -40.16 10.01 -5.30
C ILE A 100 -40.74 10.17 -6.72
N GLY A 101 -41.65 9.27 -7.12
CA GLY A 101 -42.32 9.33 -8.42
C GLY A 101 -43.30 8.16 -8.61
N ASP A 102 -44.49 8.48 -9.08
CA ASP A 102 -45.72 7.67 -9.04
C ASP A 102 -45.70 6.38 -9.90
N GLN A 103 -46.60 5.45 -9.54
CA GLN A 103 -46.62 4.05 -9.90
C GLN A 103 -47.13 3.76 -11.33
N SER A 104 -46.40 2.92 -12.07
CA SER A 104 -47.00 2.07 -13.11
C SER A 104 -46.56 0.62 -12.90
N SER A 105 -47.53 -0.29 -12.85
CA SER A 105 -47.35 -1.72 -12.60
C SER A 105 -46.73 -2.41 -13.82
N THR A 106 -45.43 -2.23 -14.04
CA THR A 106 -44.71 -2.99 -15.06
C THR A 106 -44.46 -4.40 -14.53
N LYS A 107 -44.98 -5.45 -15.20
CA LYS A 107 -44.67 -6.85 -14.86
C LYS A 107 -43.16 -7.04 -14.90
N MET A 108 -42.54 -7.26 -13.74
CA MET A 108 -41.09 -7.45 -13.64
C MET A 108 -40.70 -8.83 -14.21
N GLY A 109 -39.64 -8.86 -15.01
CA GLY A 109 -39.03 -10.10 -15.48
C GLY A 109 -38.27 -10.84 -14.36
N ALA A 110 -37.44 -11.82 -14.75
CA ALA A 110 -36.57 -12.54 -13.82
C ALA A 110 -35.63 -11.57 -13.07
N HIS A 111 -35.46 -11.76 -11.77
CA HIS A 111 -34.67 -10.86 -10.92
C HIS A 111 -34.06 -11.56 -9.70
N TYR A 112 -33.21 -10.85 -8.97
CA TYR A 112 -32.52 -11.30 -7.75
C TYR A 112 -32.83 -10.32 -6.62
N HIS A 113 -32.86 -10.82 -5.38
CA HIS A 113 -33.03 -10.00 -4.18
C HIS A 113 -31.73 -9.91 -3.41
N CYS A 114 -31.30 -8.69 -3.07
CA CYS A 114 -30.11 -8.47 -2.27
C CYS A 114 -30.37 -8.85 -0.81
N ILE A 115 -29.50 -9.68 -0.22
CA ILE A 115 -29.61 -10.05 1.20
C ILE A 115 -29.31 -8.88 2.15
N ILE A 116 -28.53 -7.89 1.70
CA ILE A 116 -28.05 -6.76 2.52
C ILE A 116 -29.08 -5.63 2.54
N CYS A 117 -29.54 -5.18 1.36
CA CYS A 117 -30.42 -4.01 1.24
C CYS A 117 -31.80 -4.31 0.65
N SER A 118 -32.16 -5.58 0.42
CA SER A 118 -33.43 -6.01 -0.18
C SER A 118 -33.72 -5.50 -1.60
N ALA A 119 -32.76 -4.81 -2.25
CA ALA A 119 -32.92 -4.32 -3.61
C ALA A 119 -33.18 -5.45 -4.62
N THR A 120 -34.06 -5.18 -5.58
CA THR A 120 -34.38 -6.09 -6.68
C THR A 120 -33.53 -5.77 -7.91
N ILE A 121 -32.78 -6.74 -8.41
CA ILE A 121 -31.82 -6.55 -9.52
C ILE A 121 -32.07 -7.59 -10.61
N THR A 122 -32.20 -7.17 -11.86
CA THR A 122 -32.66 -8.05 -12.96
C THR A 122 -31.55 -8.91 -13.58
N ARG A 123 -30.29 -8.48 -13.50
CA ARG A 123 -29.14 -9.19 -14.11
C ARG A 123 -28.18 -9.74 -13.05
N ARG A 124 -27.64 -10.93 -13.29
CA ARG A 124 -26.68 -11.60 -12.40
C ARG A 124 -25.39 -10.81 -12.23
N THR A 125 -24.85 -10.27 -13.32
CA THR A 125 -23.63 -9.43 -13.32
C THR A 125 -23.79 -8.21 -12.43
N ASP A 126 -24.97 -7.58 -12.50
CA ASP A 126 -25.27 -6.37 -11.77
C ASP A 126 -25.48 -6.68 -10.28
N MET A 127 -26.05 -7.83 -9.95
CA MET A 127 -26.16 -8.33 -8.58
C MET A 127 -24.78 -8.61 -7.98
N ILE A 128 -23.87 -9.25 -8.73
CA ILE A 128 -22.47 -9.45 -8.28
C ILE A 128 -21.78 -8.09 -8.03
N GLY A 129 -21.90 -7.15 -8.97
CA GLY A 129 -21.35 -5.80 -8.80
C GLY A 129 -21.99 -5.03 -7.65
N HIS A 130 -23.28 -5.24 -7.39
CA HIS A 130 -24.01 -4.64 -6.28
C HIS A 130 -23.55 -5.17 -4.92
N ILE A 131 -23.36 -6.48 -4.76
CA ILE A 131 -22.79 -7.06 -3.54
C ILE A 131 -21.37 -6.56 -3.32
N LYS A 132 -20.54 -6.53 -4.36
CA LYS A 132 -19.18 -5.97 -4.26
C LYS A 132 -19.19 -4.52 -3.77
N ARG A 133 -20.21 -3.73 -4.11
CA ARG A 133 -20.37 -2.37 -3.58
C ARG A 133 -20.72 -2.35 -2.10
N HIS A 134 -21.53 -3.29 -1.60
CA HIS A 134 -21.76 -3.44 -0.16
C HIS A 134 -20.51 -3.89 0.60
N VAL A 135 -19.67 -4.73 -0.02
CA VAL A 135 -18.39 -5.14 0.58
C VAL A 135 -17.39 -3.99 0.60
N ASN A 136 -17.37 -3.17 -0.45
CA ASN A 136 -16.41 -2.07 -0.58
C ASN A 136 -16.86 -0.76 0.10
N LYS A 137 -18.15 -0.58 0.36
CA LYS A 137 -18.72 0.51 1.15
C LYS A 137 -19.25 -0.10 2.44
N GLY A 138 -18.48 -0.05 3.52
CA GLY A 138 -18.89 -0.51 4.86
C GLY A 138 -20.02 0.33 5.48
N GLU A 139 -21.14 0.50 4.78
CA GLU A 139 -22.32 1.19 5.27
C GLU A 139 -23.37 0.15 5.68
N THR A 140 -23.31 -0.28 6.94
CA THR A 140 -24.41 -0.09 7.90
C THR A 140 -23.99 -0.67 9.24
N GLU A 141 -23.71 0.22 10.18
CA GLU A 141 -23.74 -0.08 11.60
C GLU A 141 -25.12 -0.67 11.95
N SER A 142 -25.15 -1.95 12.25
CA SER A 142 -26.12 -2.50 13.19
C SER A 142 -25.35 -3.38 14.15
N ARG A 143 -25.38 -2.99 15.43
CA ARG A 143 -24.78 -3.71 16.55
C ARG A 143 -25.22 -5.17 16.52
N TYR A 144 -24.36 -6.03 16.01
CA TYR A 144 -24.37 -7.45 16.33
C TYR A 144 -23.17 -7.69 17.22
N ILE A 145 -23.46 -8.07 18.47
CA ILE A 145 -22.48 -8.73 19.33
C ILE A 145 -22.04 -9.97 18.56
N ALA A 146 -20.86 -9.88 17.94
CA ALA A 146 -20.24 -11.03 17.33
C ALA A 146 -19.98 -12.03 18.45
N ALA A 147 -20.55 -13.22 18.33
CA ALA A 147 -19.96 -14.38 18.99
C ALA A 147 -18.48 -14.42 18.56
N PRO A 148 -17.54 -14.75 19.46
CA PRO A 148 -16.11 -14.67 19.16
C PRO A 148 -15.85 -15.41 17.86
N ALA A 149 -15.26 -14.71 16.89
CA ALA A 149 -14.70 -15.37 15.72
C ALA A 149 -13.80 -16.51 16.22
N PRO A 150 -13.80 -17.69 15.56
CA PRO A 150 -12.82 -18.71 15.89
C PRO A 150 -11.46 -18.03 15.77
N LYS A 151 -10.69 -17.99 16.87
CA LYS A 151 -9.37 -17.35 16.96
C LYS A 151 -8.61 -17.71 15.68
N SER A 152 -8.40 -16.74 14.79
CA SER A 152 -7.40 -16.89 13.74
C SER A 152 -6.12 -17.25 14.46
N SER A 153 -5.54 -18.40 14.15
CA SER A 153 -4.31 -18.85 14.79
C SER A 153 -3.21 -17.87 14.42
N HIS A 154 -2.95 -16.88 15.25
CA HIS A 154 -1.84 -15.95 15.04
C HIS A 154 -0.52 -16.73 15.11
N GLU A 155 0.40 -16.43 14.21
CA GLU A 155 1.76 -16.95 14.23
C GLU A 155 2.67 -15.91 14.87
N VAL A 156 3.58 -16.33 15.75
CA VAL A 156 4.60 -15.45 16.32
C VAL A 156 5.88 -15.64 15.51
N LEU A 157 6.35 -14.55 14.90
CA LEU A 157 7.63 -14.48 14.23
C LEU A 157 8.60 -13.66 15.07
N LYS A 158 9.89 -13.90 14.90
CA LYS A 158 10.95 -13.16 15.59
C LYS A 158 11.84 -12.44 14.59
N GLU A 159 11.99 -11.13 14.72
CA GLU A 159 12.88 -10.32 13.88
C GLU A 159 13.70 -9.34 14.72
N ALA A 160 15.03 -9.43 14.64
CA ALA A 160 15.97 -8.61 15.41
C ALA A 160 15.57 -8.56 16.91
N ASP A 161 15.47 -9.75 17.51
CA ASP A 161 15.03 -9.95 18.89
C ASP A 161 13.67 -9.38 19.28
N THR A 162 12.83 -9.00 18.32
CA THR A 162 11.47 -8.51 18.55
C THR A 162 10.47 -9.56 18.10
N ASP A 163 9.58 -9.98 19.00
CA ASP A 163 8.53 -10.95 18.68
C ASP A 163 7.32 -10.21 18.09
N VAL A 164 6.72 -10.73 17.02
CA VAL A 164 5.60 -10.11 16.32
C VAL A 164 4.56 -11.15 15.96
N GLN A 165 3.33 -10.94 16.43
CA GLN A 165 2.17 -11.69 15.99
C GLN A 165 1.73 -11.21 14.62
N VAL A 166 1.50 -12.19 13.75
CA VAL A 166 1.03 -11.98 12.38
C VAL A 166 -0.11 -12.95 12.08
N LEU A 167 -0.97 -12.55 11.14
CA LEU A 167 -2.00 -13.46 10.60
C LEU A 167 -1.32 -14.52 9.72
N PRO A 168 -1.80 -15.78 9.67
CA PRO A 168 -1.19 -16.86 8.87
C PRO A 168 -0.98 -16.54 7.39
N ASN A 169 -1.79 -15.62 6.86
CA ASN A 169 -1.70 -15.17 5.47
C ASN A 169 -0.81 -13.94 5.29
N TYR A 170 0.09 -13.61 6.22
CA TYR A 170 0.98 -12.44 6.13
C TYR A 170 1.84 -12.41 4.85
N SER A 171 2.11 -13.57 4.24
CA SER A 171 2.80 -13.65 2.94
C SER A 171 1.97 -13.17 1.75
N THR A 172 0.64 -13.24 1.85
CA THR A 172 -0.35 -12.78 0.85
C THR A 172 -1.57 -12.18 1.57
N PRO A 173 -1.42 -11.02 2.24
CA PRO A 173 -2.46 -10.47 3.09
C PRO A 173 -3.65 -9.97 2.26
N GLN A 174 -4.85 -10.07 2.80
CA GLN A 174 -6.02 -9.39 2.23
C GLN A 174 -5.95 -7.89 2.53
N LYS A 175 -6.74 -7.07 1.83
CA LYS A 175 -6.74 -5.61 2.02
C LYS A 175 -7.13 -5.16 3.43
N SER A 176 -7.85 -6.00 4.18
CA SER A 176 -8.31 -5.75 5.55
C SER A 176 -7.34 -6.22 6.64
N ASP A 177 -6.31 -6.97 6.25
CA ASP A 177 -5.42 -7.64 7.19
C ASP A 177 -4.27 -6.72 7.59
N SER A 178 -3.83 -6.82 8.84
CA SER A 178 -2.61 -6.15 9.30
C SER A 178 -1.42 -6.66 8.48
N TYR A 179 -0.68 -5.73 7.88
CA TYR A 179 0.36 -6.04 6.90
C TYR A 179 1.70 -6.35 7.57
N PHE A 180 2.27 -7.52 7.26
CA PHE A 180 3.67 -7.83 7.58
C PHE A 180 4.35 -8.47 6.38
N ASN A 181 5.43 -7.85 5.91
CA ASN A 181 6.21 -8.37 4.81
C ASN A 181 7.65 -8.67 5.25
N PRO A 182 8.06 -9.96 5.29
CA PRO A 182 9.43 -10.35 5.61
C PRO A 182 10.47 -9.75 4.64
N LYS A 183 10.10 -9.50 3.37
CA LYS A 183 11.01 -8.92 2.36
C LYS A 183 11.41 -7.48 2.67
N MET A 184 10.70 -6.81 3.58
CA MET A 184 11.00 -5.45 4.03
C MET A 184 11.98 -5.40 5.21
N LYS A 185 12.51 -6.55 5.68
CA LYS A 185 13.50 -6.60 6.77
C LYS A 185 14.69 -5.67 6.53
N LEU A 186 15.24 -5.68 5.31
CA LEU A 186 16.36 -4.83 4.93
C LEU A 186 16.00 -3.33 4.96
N ASN A 187 14.77 -2.98 4.58
CA ASN A 187 14.25 -1.62 4.68
C ASN A 187 14.20 -1.18 6.16
N ARG A 188 13.61 -2.01 7.03
CA ARG A 188 13.52 -1.77 8.48
C ARG A 188 14.90 -1.57 9.11
N GLN A 189 15.88 -2.40 8.74
CA GLN A 189 17.26 -2.27 9.23
C GLN A 189 17.95 -0.98 8.78
N LEU A 190 17.76 -0.53 7.52
CA LEU A 190 18.30 0.76 7.06
C LEU A 190 17.72 1.93 7.85
N ILE A 191 16.41 1.90 8.12
CA ILE A 191 15.70 2.95 8.85
C ILE A 191 16.12 2.96 10.31
N PHE A 192 16.24 1.78 10.93
CA PHE A 192 16.79 1.62 12.27
C PHE A 192 18.18 2.24 12.37
N CYS A 193 19.10 1.91 11.46
CA CYS A 193 20.45 2.47 11.48
C CYS A 193 20.43 4.00 11.31
N ALA A 194 19.56 4.55 10.45
CA ALA A 194 19.43 5.99 10.29
C ALA A 194 18.91 6.68 11.56
N LEU A 195 17.96 6.06 12.27
CA LEU A 195 17.44 6.55 13.54
C LEU A 195 18.47 6.46 14.67
N ALA A 196 19.22 5.34 14.75
CA ALA A 196 20.30 5.16 15.71
C ALA A 196 21.37 6.27 15.58
N VAL A 197 21.79 6.59 14.34
CA VAL A 197 22.71 7.70 14.10
C VAL A 197 22.15 9.04 14.59
N LEU A 198 20.85 9.30 14.42
CA LEU A 198 20.23 10.52 14.92
C LEU A 198 20.14 10.55 16.46
N ALA A 199 19.91 9.39 17.09
CA ALA A 199 19.81 9.25 18.54
C ALA A 199 21.15 9.55 19.25
N GLU A 200 22.27 9.26 18.59
CA GLU A 200 23.61 9.64 19.03
C GLU A 200 23.88 11.15 18.88
N GLU A 201 23.27 11.80 17.87
CA GLU A 201 23.39 13.25 17.68
C GLU A 201 22.53 14.03 18.70
N ARG A 202 21.38 13.48 19.11
CA ARG A 202 20.45 14.11 20.04
C ARG A 202 19.56 13.07 20.71
N ASN A 203 19.38 13.18 22.03
CA ASN A 203 18.43 12.39 22.80
C ASN A 203 17.76 13.19 23.94
N PRO A 204 16.52 12.86 24.33
CA PRO A 204 15.61 11.91 23.69
C PRO A 204 14.97 12.49 22.40
N LEU A 205 14.72 11.63 21.41
CA LEU A 205 14.02 11.98 20.16
C LEU A 205 12.53 11.66 20.24
N GLU A 206 11.68 12.52 19.68
CA GLU A 206 10.28 12.17 19.41
C GLU A 206 10.18 11.50 18.02
N CYS A 207 9.79 10.22 17.98
CA CYS A 207 9.81 9.39 16.79
C CYS A 207 8.40 8.94 16.41
N LEU A 208 8.05 9.04 15.12
CA LEU A 208 6.77 8.59 14.58
C LEU A 208 6.97 7.47 13.56
N ASP A 209 6.41 6.30 13.86
CA ASP A 209 6.08 5.27 12.89
C ASP A 209 4.65 5.54 12.40
N ALA A 210 4.50 6.19 11.24
CA ALA A 210 3.21 6.72 10.81
C ALA A 210 2.23 5.65 10.31
N PHE A 211 2.75 4.47 9.94
CA PHE A 211 2.01 3.33 9.36
C PHE A 211 2.46 2.04 10.05
N GLY A 212 2.05 1.86 11.30
CA GLY A 212 2.54 0.79 12.15
C GLY A 212 2.21 -0.62 11.65
N ALA A 213 1.02 -0.84 11.09
CA ALA A 213 0.50 -2.17 10.74
C ALA A 213 0.58 -3.20 11.87
N THR A 214 1.69 -3.93 11.99
CA THR A 214 1.95 -4.85 13.13
C THR A 214 2.74 -4.19 14.27
N GLY A 215 3.32 -3.02 14.04
CA GLY A 215 4.13 -2.25 14.97
C GLY A 215 5.62 -2.64 14.98
N ILE A 216 6.04 -3.64 14.20
CA ILE A 216 7.39 -4.21 14.26
C ILE A 216 8.51 -3.17 14.21
N MET A 217 8.36 -2.13 13.38
CA MET A 217 9.37 -1.08 13.23
C MET A 217 9.49 -0.24 14.51
N GLY A 218 8.38 0.37 14.96
CA GLY A 218 8.38 1.14 16.21
C GLY A 218 8.77 0.33 17.44
N LEU A 219 8.38 -0.95 17.51
CA LEU A 219 8.79 -1.88 18.56
C LEU A 219 10.31 -2.07 18.58
N GLN A 220 10.93 -2.31 17.43
CA GLN A 220 12.40 -2.43 17.31
C GLN A 220 13.10 -1.14 17.76
N TRP A 221 12.57 0.03 17.40
CA TRP A 221 13.14 1.31 17.85
C TRP A 221 13.10 1.44 19.37
N ALA A 222 11.94 1.19 19.99
CA ALA A 222 11.78 1.28 21.44
C ALA A 222 12.66 0.24 22.18
N LYS A 223 12.72 -0.99 21.66
CA LYS A 223 13.48 -2.10 22.27
C LYS A 223 14.97 -1.82 22.31
N HIS A 224 15.54 -1.39 21.19
CA HIS A 224 16.99 -1.36 21.00
C HIS A 224 17.60 0.01 21.27
N LEU A 225 16.82 1.10 21.17
CA LEU A 225 17.29 2.45 21.45
C LEU A 225 16.83 2.97 22.83
N GLY A 226 15.91 2.27 23.49
CA GLY A 226 15.48 2.53 24.87
C GLY A 226 15.10 4.00 25.10
N ASN A 227 15.66 4.60 26.15
CA ASN A 227 15.36 5.97 26.57
C ASN A 227 15.86 7.06 25.60
N SER A 228 16.65 6.71 24.59
CA SER A 228 17.10 7.66 23.55
C SER A 228 15.97 8.07 22.61
N VAL A 229 14.87 7.31 22.57
CA VAL A 229 13.71 7.57 21.71
C VAL A 229 12.40 7.49 22.49
N LYS A 230 11.44 8.33 22.11
CA LYS A 230 10.04 8.26 22.49
C LYS A 230 9.25 7.88 21.25
N VAL A 231 8.75 6.65 21.22
CA VAL A 231 8.13 6.09 20.01
C VAL A 231 6.63 6.28 20.06
N THR A 232 6.09 6.84 18.98
CA THR A 232 4.67 6.83 18.65
C THR A 232 4.44 5.92 17.46
N ILE A 233 3.62 4.88 17.63
CA ILE A 233 3.19 3.98 16.55
C ILE A 233 1.74 4.31 16.19
N ASN A 234 1.53 4.75 14.96
CA ASN A 234 0.22 5.15 14.47
C ASN A 234 -0.29 4.19 13.40
N ASP A 235 -1.59 3.88 13.45
CA ASP A 235 -2.29 3.28 12.30
C ASP A 235 -3.73 3.80 12.21
N PHE A 236 -4.31 3.77 11.02
CA PHE A 236 -5.71 4.15 10.82
C PHE A 236 -6.66 2.95 11.08
N ASN A 237 -6.19 1.73 10.82
CA ASN A 237 -6.97 0.50 10.97
C ASN A 237 -7.02 0.08 12.44
N GLU A 238 -8.22 -0.10 12.97
CA GLU A 238 -8.45 -0.56 14.34
C GLU A 238 -7.84 -1.93 14.63
N ASN A 239 -7.94 -2.87 13.68
CA ASN A 239 -7.34 -4.20 13.83
C ASN A 239 -5.81 -4.12 13.95
N SER A 240 -5.19 -3.18 13.23
CA SER A 240 -3.76 -2.93 13.30
C SER A 240 -3.37 -2.29 14.62
N VAL A 241 -4.15 -1.33 15.12
CA VAL A 241 -3.95 -0.74 16.46
C VAL A 241 -4.04 -1.79 17.56
N THR A 242 -5.05 -2.66 17.55
CA THR A 242 -5.17 -3.78 18.51
C THR A 242 -3.97 -4.71 18.42
N MET A 243 -3.54 -5.07 17.21
CA MET A 243 -2.37 -5.93 17.00
C MET A 243 -1.06 -5.27 17.48
N ILE A 244 -0.89 -3.96 17.26
CA ILE A 244 0.26 -3.20 17.78
C ILE A 244 0.27 -3.28 19.31
N GLN A 245 -0.88 -3.10 19.97
CA GLN A 245 -0.99 -3.23 21.42
C GLN A 245 -0.61 -4.65 21.87
N GLU A 246 -1.17 -5.69 21.26
CA GLU A 246 -0.83 -7.09 21.58
C GLU A 246 0.68 -7.37 21.42
N ASN A 247 1.30 -6.84 20.37
CA ASN A 247 2.74 -6.97 20.14
C ASN A 247 3.61 -6.17 21.11
N CYS A 248 3.13 -5.02 21.60
CA CYS A 248 3.79 -4.30 22.69
C CYS A 248 3.83 -5.15 23.97
N HIS A 249 2.68 -5.74 24.35
CA HIS A 249 2.60 -6.61 25.53
C HIS A 249 3.45 -7.88 25.36
N LEU A 250 3.47 -8.47 24.16
CA LEU A 250 4.32 -9.63 23.85
C LEU A 250 5.81 -9.34 24.07
N ASN A 251 6.24 -8.10 23.85
CA ASN A 251 7.62 -7.65 24.06
C ASN A 251 7.85 -7.00 25.43
N LYS A 252 6.91 -7.11 26.37
CA LYS A 252 6.98 -6.51 27.72
C LYS A 252 7.16 -4.98 27.72
N MET A 253 6.52 -4.30 26.78
CA MET A 253 6.57 -2.83 26.65
C MET A 253 5.31 -2.19 27.21
N LYS A 254 5.46 -1.03 27.87
CA LYS A 254 4.31 -0.28 28.42
C LYS A 254 3.65 0.53 27.31
N VAL A 255 2.33 0.41 27.19
CA VAL A 255 1.54 1.14 26.20
C VAL A 255 0.82 2.32 26.84
N MET A 256 0.92 3.51 26.25
CA MET A 256 0.06 4.65 26.56
C MET A 256 -0.98 4.86 25.46
N MET A 257 -2.22 5.12 25.86
CA MET A 257 -3.31 5.50 24.98
C MET A 257 -3.64 6.98 25.15
N ASN A 258 -4.20 7.59 24.10
CA ASN A 258 -4.78 8.93 24.21
C ASN A 258 -5.80 8.98 25.37
N PRO A 259 -5.82 10.05 26.18
CA PRO A 259 -6.55 10.12 27.46
C PRO A 259 -8.06 10.37 27.29
N LYS A 260 -8.76 9.58 26.47
CA LYS A 260 -10.22 9.73 26.30
C LYS A 260 -11.08 8.61 26.88
N GLU A 261 -10.48 7.54 27.40
CA GLU A 261 -11.21 6.50 28.13
C GLU A 261 -10.35 6.08 29.33
N GLU A 262 -10.49 6.83 30.43
CA GLU A 262 -10.18 6.31 31.77
C GLU A 262 -11.31 5.31 32.10
N ASP A 263 -11.14 4.06 31.70
CA ASP A 263 -11.90 2.94 32.27
C ASP A 263 -10.89 2.00 32.97
N ASP A 264 -10.84 2.19 34.28
CA ASP A 264 -10.55 1.25 35.36
C ASP A 264 -10.04 -0.15 34.95
N CYS A 265 -8.72 -0.35 34.98
CA CYS A 265 -8.16 -1.69 35.21
C CYS A 265 -6.88 -1.63 36.06
N ASP A 266 -7.11 -1.76 37.36
CA ASP A 266 -6.28 -2.37 38.42
C ASP A 266 -4.79 -2.59 38.10
N GLU A 267 -3.95 -1.69 38.58
CA GLU A 267 -2.49 -1.86 38.62
C GLU A 267 -2.11 -2.88 39.72
N THR A 268 -2.05 -4.16 39.40
CA THR A 268 -1.19 -5.09 40.15
C THR A 268 0.19 -5.12 39.50
N MET A 269 1.07 -4.21 39.95
CA MET A 269 2.48 -4.23 39.58
C MET A 269 3.24 -5.23 40.45
N GLU A 270 3.79 -6.28 39.83
CA GLU A 270 4.90 -7.03 40.41
C GLU A 270 6.19 -6.21 40.20
N GLU A 271 6.74 -5.71 41.30
CA GLU A 271 8.03 -5.02 41.32
C GLU A 271 9.15 -6.01 41.00
N GLY A 272 9.63 -6.02 39.75
CA GLY A 272 10.79 -6.84 39.38
C GLY A 272 11.18 -6.88 37.90
N GLU A 273 10.35 -6.41 36.97
CA GLU A 273 10.68 -6.50 35.53
C GLU A 273 11.29 -5.19 34.99
N GLU A 274 12.46 -5.29 34.33
CA GLU A 274 13.09 -4.21 33.57
C GLU A 274 12.12 -3.70 32.48
N ASN A 275 11.41 -2.61 32.76
CA ASN A 275 10.43 -2.04 31.83
C ASN A 275 11.11 -1.54 30.55
N VAL A 276 10.87 -2.24 29.43
CA VAL A 276 11.41 -1.94 28.11
C VAL A 276 10.55 -0.85 27.45
N GLY A 277 10.84 0.43 27.73
CA GLY A 277 10.30 1.58 26.99
C GLY A 277 8.78 1.84 27.11
N ILE A 278 8.39 3.11 27.01
CA ILE A 278 6.97 3.51 26.93
C ILE A 278 6.66 3.83 25.45
N ILE A 279 5.67 3.15 24.88
CA ILE A 279 5.21 3.35 23.51
C ILE A 279 3.83 4.02 23.53
N ASP A 280 3.68 5.09 22.77
CA ASP A 280 2.40 5.73 22.52
C ASP A 280 1.78 5.13 21.25
N VAL A 281 0.55 4.60 21.35
CA VAL A 281 -0.13 3.98 20.23
C VAL A 281 -1.37 4.78 19.88
N THR A 282 -1.48 5.20 18.62
CA THR A 282 -2.55 6.11 18.18
C THR A 282 -3.34 5.56 17.00
N LYS A 283 -4.66 5.79 17.03
CA LYS A 283 -5.57 5.50 15.91
C LYS A 283 -5.93 6.77 15.15
N MET A 284 -5.10 7.19 14.20
CA MET A 284 -5.34 8.42 13.42
C MET A 284 -4.89 8.29 11.97
N ASP A 285 -5.45 9.12 11.09
CA ASP A 285 -4.86 9.34 9.77
C ASP A 285 -3.46 9.95 9.94
N ALA A 286 -2.47 9.43 9.21
CA ALA A 286 -1.08 9.87 9.30
C ALA A 286 -0.93 11.38 9.06
N ASN A 287 -1.73 11.99 8.18
CA ASN A 287 -1.71 13.43 7.96
C ASN A 287 -2.14 14.20 9.21
N VAL A 288 -3.13 13.69 9.94
CA VAL A 288 -3.67 14.36 11.14
C VAL A 288 -2.63 14.38 12.24
N ILE A 289 -2.03 13.23 12.59
CA ILE A 289 -1.05 13.17 13.68
C ILE A 289 0.18 14.05 13.40
N MET A 290 0.65 14.09 12.15
CA MET A 290 1.77 14.96 11.74
C MET A 290 1.42 16.47 11.79
N HIS A 291 0.13 16.83 11.71
CA HIS A 291 -0.33 18.20 11.93
C HIS A 291 -0.53 18.55 13.41
N LEU A 292 -0.86 17.57 14.26
CA LEU A 292 -1.11 17.78 15.68
C LEU A 292 0.18 17.84 16.51
N ARG A 293 1.21 17.10 16.11
CA ARG A 293 2.45 16.93 16.89
C ARG A 293 3.69 17.18 16.03
N SER A 294 4.77 17.61 16.68
CA SER A 294 6.09 17.75 16.07
C SER A 294 6.95 16.55 16.42
N PHE A 295 7.66 16.00 15.44
CA PHE A 295 8.57 14.86 15.63
C PHE A 295 10.00 15.24 15.16
N ASP A 296 11.00 14.58 15.74
CA ASP A 296 12.40 14.64 15.31
C ASP A 296 12.69 13.60 14.23
N PHE A 297 12.03 12.43 14.29
CA PHE A 297 12.11 11.38 13.28
C PHE A 297 10.71 10.98 12.81
N ILE A 298 10.46 11.04 11.50
CA ILE A 298 9.19 10.62 10.90
C ILE A 298 9.50 9.55 9.85
N HIS A 299 8.87 8.38 9.98
CA HIS A 299 8.89 7.36 8.95
C HIS A 299 7.53 7.22 8.26
N LEU A 300 7.54 7.25 6.92
CA LEU A 300 6.39 7.02 6.06
C LEU A 300 6.60 5.75 5.24
N ASP A 301 5.82 4.70 5.50
CA ASP A 301 5.74 3.48 4.68
C ASP A 301 4.29 3.14 4.30
N PRO A 302 3.62 3.99 3.51
CA PRO A 302 2.28 3.67 3.03
C PRO A 302 2.32 2.62 1.92
N PHE A 303 1.23 1.88 1.77
CA PHE A 303 1.05 1.01 0.61
C PHE A 303 0.97 1.85 -0.68
N GLY A 304 1.90 1.62 -1.61
CA GLY A 304 1.99 2.35 -2.87
C GLY A 304 2.84 3.63 -2.76
N THR A 305 2.20 4.79 -2.90
CA THR A 305 2.88 6.09 -3.01
C THR A 305 2.88 6.86 -1.69
N ALA A 306 4.01 7.47 -1.34
CA ALA A 306 4.12 8.30 -0.14
C ALA A 306 3.77 9.78 -0.37
N VAL A 307 3.56 10.20 -1.63
CA VAL A 307 3.37 11.61 -2.00
C VAL A 307 2.23 12.27 -1.21
N ASN A 308 1.15 11.55 -0.94
CA ASN A 308 -0.04 12.06 -0.26
C ASN A 308 0.22 12.52 1.19
N TYR A 309 1.35 12.11 1.79
CA TYR A 309 1.67 12.37 3.19
C TYR A 309 2.84 13.35 3.36
N LEU A 310 3.54 13.69 2.27
CA LEU A 310 4.75 14.52 2.32
C LEU A 310 4.47 15.93 2.86
N ASP A 311 3.39 16.57 2.42
CA ASP A 311 3.04 17.92 2.89
C ASP A 311 2.85 17.99 4.40
N SER A 312 2.16 16.99 4.96
CA SER A 312 1.92 16.86 6.38
C SER A 312 3.22 16.60 7.15
N ALA A 313 4.08 15.72 6.65
CA ALA A 313 5.36 15.40 7.27
C ALA A 313 6.26 16.64 7.40
N PHE A 314 6.35 17.46 6.34
CA PHE A 314 7.19 18.65 6.35
C PHE A 314 6.58 19.85 7.08
N ARG A 315 5.32 19.79 7.52
CA ARG A 315 4.67 20.91 8.21
C ARG A 315 5.33 21.17 9.57
N ASN A 316 5.35 20.15 10.43
CA ASN A 316 5.76 20.26 11.84
C ASN A 316 7.04 19.50 12.21
N VAL A 317 7.70 18.83 11.26
CA VAL A 317 9.02 18.24 11.51
C VAL A 317 10.00 19.28 12.06
N ARG A 318 10.75 18.89 13.09
CA ARG A 318 11.71 19.75 13.79
C ARG A 318 12.92 20.04 12.91
N ASN A 319 13.60 21.16 13.17
CA ASN A 319 14.84 21.49 12.46
C ASN A 319 15.91 20.42 12.75
N LEU A 320 16.67 20.03 11.74
CA LEU A 320 17.63 18.92 11.78
C LEU A 320 16.99 17.54 12.06
N GLY A 321 15.66 17.45 12.07
CA GLY A 321 14.96 16.18 12.10
C GLY A 321 15.15 15.40 10.81
N ILE A 322 14.84 14.10 10.85
CA ILE A 322 14.93 13.19 9.70
C ILE A 322 13.52 12.77 9.27
N VAL A 323 13.29 12.82 7.97
CA VAL A 323 12.11 12.21 7.33
C VAL A 323 12.60 11.05 6.48
N SER A 324 12.10 9.86 6.78
CA SER A 324 12.34 8.63 6.04
C SER A 324 11.08 8.25 5.26
N VAL A 325 11.22 8.06 3.95
CA VAL A 325 10.11 7.79 3.04
C VAL A 325 10.38 6.51 2.27
N THR A 326 9.51 5.52 2.43
CA THR A 326 9.48 4.31 1.63
C THR A 326 8.36 4.42 0.61
N SER A 327 8.65 4.12 -0.66
CA SER A 327 7.66 4.04 -1.73
C SER A 327 7.72 2.68 -2.42
N THR A 328 6.56 2.04 -2.54
CA THR A 328 6.38 0.69 -3.10
C THR A 328 5.63 0.71 -4.44
N ASP A 329 5.35 1.90 -4.98
CA ASP A 329 4.75 2.13 -6.30
C ASP A 329 5.74 1.96 -7.47
N ILE A 330 6.50 0.86 -7.41
CA ILE A 330 7.57 0.49 -8.35
C ILE A 330 7.13 0.52 -9.82
N SER A 331 5.87 0.17 -10.11
CA SER A 331 5.34 0.24 -11.48
C SER A 331 5.39 1.66 -12.06
N SER A 332 5.11 2.67 -11.24
CA SER A 332 5.18 4.07 -11.65
C SER A 332 6.64 4.55 -11.74
N LEU A 333 7.43 4.29 -10.68
CA LEU A 333 8.81 4.75 -10.56
C LEU A 333 9.75 4.13 -11.62
N TYR A 334 9.52 2.87 -12.01
CA TYR A 334 10.33 2.16 -13.03
C TYR A 334 9.74 2.30 -14.44
N ALA A 335 9.01 3.40 -14.69
CA ALA A 335 8.44 3.77 -15.98
C ALA A 335 7.56 2.71 -16.66
N LYS A 336 6.96 1.77 -15.89
CA LYS A 336 5.96 0.82 -16.42
C LYS A 336 4.59 1.49 -16.59
N ALA A 337 4.26 2.42 -15.69
CA ALA A 337 3.02 3.20 -15.70
C ALA A 337 3.32 4.71 -15.64
N GLN A 338 3.80 5.27 -16.75
CA GLN A 338 4.27 6.67 -16.84
C GLN A 338 3.20 7.70 -16.41
N HIS A 339 1.93 7.48 -16.77
CA HIS A 339 0.83 8.37 -16.37
C HIS A 339 0.63 8.42 -14.85
N VAL A 340 0.99 7.36 -14.11
CA VAL A 340 0.96 7.37 -12.63
C VAL A 340 2.12 8.19 -12.09
N ALA A 341 3.32 8.03 -12.66
CA ALA A 341 4.49 8.83 -12.30
C ALA A 341 4.26 10.33 -12.54
N GLN A 342 3.61 10.67 -13.65
CA GLN A 342 3.21 12.05 -13.96
C GLN A 342 2.20 12.61 -12.95
N ARG A 343 1.20 11.82 -12.54
CA ARG A 343 0.21 12.28 -11.54
C ARG A 343 0.79 12.43 -10.14
N HIS A 344 1.57 11.46 -9.66
CA HIS A 344 2.06 11.47 -8.28
C HIS A 344 3.33 12.30 -8.12
N TYR A 345 4.28 12.18 -9.05
CA TYR A 345 5.60 12.81 -8.92
C TYR A 345 5.82 13.98 -9.88
N SER A 346 4.80 14.35 -10.68
CA SER A 346 4.92 15.42 -11.69
C SER A 346 6.08 15.21 -12.65
N CYS A 347 6.45 13.96 -12.92
CA CYS A 347 7.68 13.59 -13.61
C CYS A 347 7.39 12.84 -14.92
N ASN A 348 8.05 13.23 -16.00
CA ASN A 348 8.10 12.48 -17.25
C ASN A 348 9.30 11.53 -17.24
N VAL A 349 9.07 10.24 -17.48
CA VAL A 349 10.13 9.22 -17.46
C VAL A 349 9.95 8.18 -18.55
N VAL A 350 11.06 7.64 -19.04
CA VAL A 350 11.10 6.53 -19.98
C VAL A 350 11.87 5.36 -19.38
N ARG A 351 11.78 4.18 -19.99
CA ARG A 351 12.62 3.05 -19.61
C ARG A 351 14.07 3.34 -20.00
N THR A 352 14.97 3.13 -19.05
CA THR A 352 16.42 3.36 -19.15
C THR A 352 17.11 2.24 -18.38
N GLU A 353 18.40 1.96 -18.63
CA GLU A 353 19.10 0.93 -17.85
C GLU A 353 19.33 1.35 -16.38
N TYR A 354 19.40 2.66 -16.12
CA TYR A 354 19.58 3.26 -14.80
C TYR A 354 18.24 3.64 -14.11
N TYR A 355 17.14 2.95 -14.44
CA TYR A 355 15.80 3.26 -13.93
C TYR A 355 15.69 3.25 -12.39
N LYS A 356 16.54 2.49 -11.69
CA LYS A 356 16.59 2.46 -10.21
C LYS A 356 17.09 3.78 -9.64
N GLU A 357 18.16 4.33 -10.21
CA GLU A 357 18.67 5.65 -9.84
C GLU A 357 17.66 6.74 -10.19
N LEU A 358 17.06 6.64 -11.39
CA LEU A 358 16.02 7.56 -11.84
C LEU A 358 14.86 7.60 -10.83
N ALA A 359 14.38 6.43 -10.40
CA ALA A 359 13.34 6.31 -9.37
C ALA A 359 13.70 6.99 -8.05
N ALA A 360 14.92 6.78 -7.54
CA ALA A 360 15.39 7.46 -6.34
C ALA A 360 15.36 8.98 -6.51
N ARG A 361 15.85 9.51 -7.64
CA ARG A 361 15.85 10.95 -7.94
C ARG A 361 14.46 11.54 -8.09
N ILE A 362 13.48 10.78 -8.60
CA ILE A 362 12.07 11.19 -8.68
C ILE A 362 11.49 11.39 -7.27
N VAL A 363 11.70 10.41 -6.38
CA VAL A 363 11.18 10.48 -5.00
C VAL A 363 11.83 11.62 -4.24
N VAL A 364 13.16 11.78 -4.33
CA VAL A 364 13.88 12.91 -3.71
C VAL A 364 13.35 14.25 -4.22
N ALA A 365 13.08 14.39 -5.53
CA ALA A 365 12.53 15.63 -6.08
C ALA A 365 11.14 15.95 -5.51
N ALA A 366 10.27 14.93 -5.34
CA ALA A 366 8.96 15.12 -4.71
C ALA A 366 9.07 15.53 -3.24
N VAL A 367 9.97 14.89 -2.50
CA VAL A 367 10.30 15.23 -1.10
C VAL A 367 10.82 16.66 -0.99
N ALA A 368 11.75 17.07 -1.86
CA ALA A 368 12.29 18.43 -1.91
C ALA A 368 11.20 19.49 -2.18
N ARG A 369 10.29 19.23 -3.14
CA ARG A 369 9.16 20.14 -3.42
C ARG A 369 8.22 20.28 -2.23
N ALA A 370 7.91 19.19 -1.55
CA ALA A 370 7.05 19.21 -0.36
C ALA A 370 7.68 19.98 0.80
N ALA A 371 8.97 19.75 1.06
CA ALA A 371 9.72 20.51 2.06
C ALA A 371 9.75 22.02 1.74
N ALA A 372 10.00 22.38 0.47
CA ALA A 372 10.12 23.76 0.04
C ALA A 372 8.82 24.56 0.25
N ARG A 373 7.64 23.95 0.03
CA ARG A 373 6.33 24.57 0.32
C ARG A 373 6.18 25.01 1.78
N CYS A 374 6.95 24.41 2.68
CA CYS A 374 6.95 24.71 4.10
C CYS A 374 8.14 25.56 4.56
N ASN A 375 8.86 26.24 3.63
CA ASN A 375 10.11 26.98 3.88
C ASN A 375 11.18 26.11 4.56
N LYS A 376 11.34 24.87 4.07
CA LYS A 376 12.35 23.93 4.53
C LYS A 376 13.13 23.38 3.33
N GLY A 377 14.44 23.31 3.48
CA GLY A 377 15.33 22.57 2.60
C GLY A 377 15.52 21.13 3.05
N ILE A 378 16.15 20.34 2.19
CA ILE A 378 16.54 18.97 2.48
C ILE A 378 18.03 18.74 2.22
N GLU A 379 18.62 17.89 3.05
CA GLU A 379 19.89 17.24 2.80
C GLU A 379 19.63 15.74 2.65
N VAL A 380 20.02 15.15 1.52
CA VAL A 380 19.85 13.71 1.29
C VAL A 380 20.93 12.96 2.05
N LEU A 381 20.51 12.12 3.00
CA LEU A 381 21.41 11.28 3.78
C LEU A 381 21.65 9.94 3.07
N LEU A 382 20.58 9.36 2.53
CA LEU A 382 20.59 8.10 1.81
C LEU A 382 19.37 8.01 0.87
N ALA A 383 19.58 7.57 -0.36
CA ALA A 383 18.51 7.12 -1.25
C ALA A 383 18.88 5.76 -1.87
N VAL A 384 18.03 4.75 -1.72
CA VAL A 384 18.26 3.38 -2.22
C VAL A 384 17.03 2.89 -2.97
N ALA A 385 17.24 2.33 -4.15
CA ALA A 385 16.20 1.66 -4.93
C ALA A 385 16.52 0.16 -5.06
N LEU A 386 15.73 -0.68 -4.39
CA LEU A 386 15.81 -2.13 -4.46
C LEU A 386 14.62 -2.71 -5.23
N GLU A 387 14.56 -4.03 -5.37
CA GLU A 387 13.50 -4.69 -6.14
C GLU A 387 12.08 -4.38 -5.63
N HIS A 388 11.93 -4.22 -4.31
CA HIS A 388 10.62 -4.11 -3.65
C HIS A 388 10.24 -2.70 -3.21
N PHE A 389 11.21 -1.80 -3.05
CA PHE A 389 10.97 -0.46 -2.52
C PHE A 389 12.03 0.54 -2.98
N VAL A 390 11.65 1.81 -2.95
CA VAL A 390 12.58 2.95 -2.99
C VAL A 390 12.52 3.64 -1.62
N LEU A 391 13.66 3.73 -0.95
CA LEU A 391 13.83 4.38 0.35
C LEU A 391 14.60 5.69 0.16
N VAL A 392 14.07 6.77 0.71
CA VAL A 392 14.73 8.08 0.76
C VAL A 392 14.74 8.58 2.19
N VAL A 393 15.92 8.88 2.72
CA VAL A 393 16.14 9.43 4.05
C VAL A 393 16.77 10.82 3.91
N VAL A 394 16.07 11.83 4.42
CA VAL A 394 16.51 13.23 4.33
C VAL A 394 16.56 13.89 5.69
N ARG A 395 17.57 14.75 5.90
CA ARG A 395 17.62 15.70 7.01
C ARG A 395 16.95 17.00 6.60
N VAL A 396 16.19 17.59 7.51
CA VAL A 396 15.43 18.80 7.27
C VAL A 396 16.20 20.03 7.72
N LEU A 397 16.31 21.02 6.83
CA LEU A 397 16.96 22.30 7.08
C LEU A 397 15.91 23.42 7.10
N ARG A 398 15.66 24.04 8.25
CA ARG A 398 14.65 25.10 8.37
C ARG A 398 15.15 26.41 7.76
N GLY A 399 14.31 27.04 6.95
CA GLY A 399 14.51 28.40 6.44
C GLY A 399 14.27 28.51 4.93
N PRO A 400 13.97 29.73 4.44
CA PRO A 400 13.74 29.97 3.02
C PRO A 400 15.00 29.73 2.18
N SER A 401 16.18 30.13 2.64
CA SER A 401 17.44 29.92 1.89
C SER A 401 17.74 28.44 1.65
N PRO A 402 17.70 27.54 2.66
CA PRO A 402 17.82 26.10 2.40
C PRO A 402 16.73 25.54 1.47
N ALA A 403 15.51 26.08 1.54
CA ALA A 403 14.42 25.68 0.65
C ALA A 403 14.73 26.03 -0.81
N ASP A 404 15.16 27.27 -1.06
CA ASP A 404 15.56 27.76 -2.38
C ASP A 404 16.72 26.93 -2.94
N ASP A 405 17.72 26.63 -2.12
CA ASP A 405 18.87 25.81 -2.53
C ASP A 405 18.49 24.36 -2.85
N SER A 406 17.46 23.82 -2.18
CA SER A 406 16.92 22.50 -2.50
C SER A 406 16.16 22.53 -3.82
N VAL A 407 15.36 23.56 -4.08
CA VAL A 407 14.61 23.71 -5.34
C VAL A 407 15.55 23.88 -6.53
N LYS A 408 16.67 24.60 -6.39
CA LYS A 408 17.70 24.75 -7.46
C LYS A 408 18.34 23.43 -7.92
N LYS A 409 18.26 22.38 -7.07
CA LYS A 409 18.74 21.02 -7.38
C LYS A 409 17.67 20.16 -8.04
N ILE A 410 16.49 20.70 -8.31
CA ILE A 410 15.43 20.02 -9.06
C ILE A 410 15.56 20.46 -10.52
N ARG A 411 16.00 19.53 -11.38
CA ARG A 411 16.37 19.82 -12.78
C ARG A 411 15.86 18.75 -13.72
N TYR A 412 15.72 19.10 -15.00
CA TYR A 412 15.49 18.13 -16.06
C TYR A 412 16.81 17.42 -16.43
N LEU A 413 16.70 16.17 -16.84
CA LEU A 413 17.80 15.34 -17.32
C LEU A 413 17.59 15.11 -18.81
N ILE A 414 18.53 15.56 -19.63
CA ILE A 414 18.56 15.26 -21.05
C ILE A 414 19.31 13.93 -21.20
N HIS A 415 18.70 12.96 -21.87
CA HIS A 415 19.24 11.61 -22.05
C HIS A 415 19.17 11.19 -23.52
N CYS A 416 20.26 10.61 -24.03
CA CYS A 416 20.29 9.95 -25.32
C CYS A 416 19.80 8.50 -25.21
N GLN A 417 18.71 8.16 -25.89
CA GLN A 417 18.14 6.81 -25.90
C GLN A 417 19.00 5.77 -26.62
N TRP A 418 20.08 6.20 -27.29
CA TRP A 418 20.96 5.32 -28.05
C TRP A 418 22.22 4.90 -27.28
N CYS A 419 22.98 5.87 -26.79
CA CYS A 419 24.24 5.62 -26.06
C CYS A 419 24.13 5.80 -24.54
N GLU A 420 22.95 6.16 -24.04
CA GLU A 420 22.66 6.45 -22.63
C GLU A 420 23.39 7.63 -22.00
N GLU A 421 24.13 8.41 -22.79
CA GLU A 421 24.71 9.66 -22.32
C GLU A 421 23.66 10.61 -21.80
N ARG A 422 24.01 11.32 -20.72
CA ARG A 422 23.03 12.10 -19.96
C ARG A 422 23.65 13.29 -19.25
N ILE A 423 22.90 14.38 -19.18
CA ILE A 423 23.31 15.62 -18.53
C ILE A 423 22.10 16.29 -17.86
N PHE A 424 22.29 16.84 -16.67
CA PHE A 424 21.28 17.69 -16.05
C PHE A 424 21.32 19.07 -16.70
N GLN A 425 20.15 19.56 -17.14
CA GLN A 425 20.03 20.87 -17.76
C GLN A 425 20.51 21.96 -16.81
N GLU A 426 21.36 22.86 -17.30
CA GLU A 426 21.85 24.01 -16.56
C GLU A 426 20.97 25.24 -16.81
N GLY A 427 20.57 25.91 -15.74
CA GLY A 427 19.74 27.13 -15.80
C GLY A 427 18.25 26.88 -16.03
N ASN A 428 17.48 27.96 -16.00
CA ASN A 428 16.02 27.94 -16.16
C ASN A 428 15.56 28.24 -17.61
N MET A 429 16.51 28.40 -18.54
CA MET A 429 16.19 28.67 -19.94
C MET A 429 15.86 27.36 -20.65
N VAL A 430 14.73 27.35 -21.35
CA VAL A 430 14.34 26.22 -22.21
C VAL A 430 15.32 26.17 -23.37
N GLU A 431 16.13 25.11 -23.44
CA GLU A 431 17.01 24.90 -24.59
C GLU A 431 16.18 24.38 -25.76
N GLU A 432 16.16 25.12 -26.87
CA GLU A 432 15.40 24.73 -28.06
C GLU A 432 15.95 23.44 -28.70
N ASN A 433 17.24 23.14 -28.49
CA ASN A 433 17.90 21.96 -29.01
C ASN A 433 18.58 21.13 -27.91
N PRO A 434 17.97 20.04 -27.41
CA PRO A 434 18.53 19.21 -26.34
C PRO A 434 19.87 18.55 -26.72
N TYR A 435 20.16 18.40 -28.02
CA TYR A 435 21.43 17.82 -28.48
C TYR A 435 22.64 18.71 -28.19
N ARG A 436 22.46 20.01 -27.99
CA ARG A 436 23.59 20.93 -27.70
C ARG A 436 24.27 20.65 -26.37
N GLN A 437 23.52 20.10 -25.41
CA GLN A 437 24.02 19.84 -24.06
C GLN A 437 24.53 18.40 -23.93
N LEU A 438 24.06 17.48 -24.77
CA LEU A 438 24.53 16.11 -24.75
C LEU A 438 25.97 16.01 -25.26
N PRO A 439 26.86 15.30 -24.54
CA PRO A 439 28.25 15.13 -24.97
C PRO A 439 28.42 14.16 -26.16
N CYS A 440 27.34 13.52 -26.63
CA CYS A 440 27.37 12.54 -27.72
C CYS A 440 26.95 13.14 -29.07
N ASP A 441 27.48 12.59 -30.17
CA ASP A 441 27.11 12.94 -31.55
C ASP A 441 26.15 11.92 -32.21
N CYS A 442 25.35 11.21 -31.41
CA CYS A 442 24.41 10.21 -31.94
C CYS A 442 23.34 10.81 -32.86
N HIS A 443 23.02 12.10 -32.71
CA HIS A 443 22.08 12.79 -33.59
C HIS A 443 22.62 12.95 -35.03
N GLY A 444 23.93 13.12 -35.21
CA GLY A 444 24.54 13.19 -36.54
C GLY A 444 24.61 11.84 -37.24
N SER A 445 24.68 10.76 -36.47
CA SER A 445 24.90 9.40 -37.00
C SER A 445 23.62 8.58 -37.18
N MET A 446 22.54 8.89 -36.45
CA MET A 446 21.31 8.09 -36.41
C MET A 446 20.10 8.86 -36.93
N PRO A 447 19.20 8.23 -37.71
CA PRO A 447 17.96 8.87 -38.11
C PRO A 447 16.98 9.00 -36.93
N GLY A 448 16.36 10.18 -36.80
CA GLY A 448 15.30 10.44 -35.82
C GLY A 448 15.77 11.19 -34.57
N LYS A 449 14.83 11.45 -33.65
CA LYS A 449 15.15 12.12 -32.39
C LYS A 449 15.60 11.09 -31.35
N THR A 450 16.86 11.14 -30.93
CA THR A 450 17.44 10.27 -29.91
C THR A 450 17.51 10.91 -28.53
N ALA A 451 17.43 12.24 -28.40
CA ALA A 451 17.43 12.94 -27.12
C ALA A 451 16.02 13.04 -26.53
N VAL A 452 15.89 12.71 -25.25
CA VAL A 452 14.67 12.81 -24.48
C VAL A 452 14.93 13.58 -23.20
N GLU A 453 13.99 14.47 -22.85
CA GLU A 453 13.97 15.17 -21.58
C GLU A 453 13.19 14.36 -20.54
N LEU A 454 13.85 14.04 -19.43
CA LEU A 454 13.33 13.32 -18.28
C LEU A 454 13.24 14.27 -17.09
N GLY A 455 12.23 14.08 -16.23
CA GLY A 455 12.11 14.83 -14.98
C GLY A 455 10.85 15.68 -14.83
N PRO A 456 10.88 16.65 -13.90
CA PRO A 456 12.05 17.10 -13.15
C PRO A 456 12.52 16.11 -12.05
N LEU A 457 13.84 16.02 -11.87
CA LEU A 457 14.54 15.07 -11.01
C LEU A 457 15.46 15.79 -10.02
N TRP A 458 15.88 15.10 -8.96
CA TRP A 458 16.95 15.58 -8.10
C TRP A 458 18.32 15.43 -8.78
N SER A 459 19.04 16.52 -8.96
CA SER A 459 20.38 16.55 -9.55
C SER A 459 21.51 16.54 -8.51
N GLY A 460 21.18 16.67 -7.21
CA GLY A 460 22.15 16.65 -6.13
C GLY A 460 22.69 15.24 -5.82
N SER A 461 23.54 15.16 -4.78
CA SER A 461 23.99 13.87 -4.23
C SER A 461 22.81 13.05 -3.70
N LEU A 462 22.89 11.74 -3.86
CA LEU A 462 21.95 10.77 -3.30
C LEU A 462 22.42 10.19 -1.97
N PHE A 463 23.66 10.49 -1.57
CA PHE A 463 24.32 9.91 -0.42
C PHE A 463 25.08 10.96 0.38
N ASN A 464 25.08 10.81 1.70
CA ASN A 464 26.04 11.47 2.58
C ASN A 464 27.00 10.40 3.13
N THR A 465 28.24 10.37 2.62
CA THR A 465 29.25 9.36 3.00
C THR A 465 29.55 9.36 4.50
N GLY A 466 29.56 10.53 5.13
CA GLY A 466 29.77 10.65 6.58
C GLY A 466 28.63 10.01 7.37
N PHE A 467 27.39 10.20 6.94
CA PHE A 467 26.21 9.57 7.53
C PHE A 467 26.22 8.05 7.31
N LEU A 468 26.54 7.58 6.11
CA LEU A 468 26.59 6.14 5.81
C LEU A 468 27.65 5.40 6.63
N ARG A 469 28.81 6.01 6.88
CA ARG A 469 29.84 5.44 7.76
C ARG A 469 29.35 5.32 9.20
N ARG A 470 28.59 6.31 9.70
CA ARG A 470 27.93 6.21 11.01
C ARG A 470 26.85 5.13 11.01
N MET A 471 26.04 5.01 9.96
CA MET A 471 25.08 3.92 9.84
C MET A 471 25.74 2.54 9.87
N LEU A 472 26.91 2.37 9.22
CA LEU A 472 27.67 1.12 9.29
C LEU A 472 28.16 0.84 10.72
N PHE A 473 28.61 1.86 11.44
CA PHE A 473 28.99 1.72 12.84
C PHE A 473 27.80 1.26 13.69
N GLU A 474 26.64 1.91 13.58
CA GLU A 474 25.42 1.51 14.30
C GLU A 474 24.96 0.09 13.95
N ALA A 475 25.05 -0.30 12.67
CA ALA A 475 24.72 -1.66 12.24
C ALA A 475 25.60 -2.71 12.94
N VAL A 476 26.89 -2.41 13.15
CA VAL A 476 27.81 -3.30 13.88
C VAL A 476 27.49 -3.30 15.38
N GLN A 477 27.26 -2.14 15.98
CA GLN A 477 26.95 -2.02 17.43
C GLN A 477 25.69 -2.79 17.81
N HIS A 478 24.67 -2.75 16.94
CA HIS A 478 23.39 -3.43 17.17
C HIS A 478 23.31 -4.85 16.57
N GLY A 479 24.43 -5.45 16.13
CA GLY A 479 24.45 -6.83 15.63
C GLY A 479 23.64 -7.07 14.35
N LEU A 480 23.47 -6.05 13.51
CA LEU A 480 22.73 -6.13 12.24
C LEU A 480 23.64 -6.58 11.10
N ASP A 481 24.12 -7.82 11.12
CA ASP A 481 25.12 -8.31 10.17
C ASP A 481 24.62 -8.35 8.70
N GLU A 482 23.33 -8.63 8.50
CA GLU A 482 22.74 -8.76 7.16
C GLU A 482 22.77 -7.46 6.34
N ILE A 483 22.70 -6.29 6.99
CA ILE A 483 22.66 -4.99 6.29
C ILE A 483 24.06 -4.45 5.98
N GLN A 484 25.09 -4.88 6.71
CA GLN A 484 26.45 -4.33 6.59
C GLN A 484 27.04 -4.41 5.16
N PRO A 485 26.87 -5.51 4.38
CA PRO A 485 27.37 -5.55 3.01
C PRO A 485 26.74 -4.48 2.12
N LEU A 486 25.43 -4.24 2.27
CA LEU A 486 24.74 -3.21 1.50
C LEU A 486 25.25 -1.81 1.89
N VAL A 487 25.38 -1.50 3.18
CA VAL A 487 25.90 -0.19 3.60
C VAL A 487 27.33 0.03 3.10
N LYS A 488 28.19 -1.00 3.11
CA LYS A 488 29.54 -0.92 2.53
C LYS A 488 29.50 -0.61 1.04
N THR A 489 28.63 -1.27 0.26
CA THR A 489 28.43 -0.95 -1.15
C THR A 489 27.98 0.50 -1.35
N LEU A 490 27.02 0.98 -0.56
CA LEU A 490 26.53 2.35 -0.61
C LEU A 490 27.62 3.38 -0.28
N ILE A 491 28.53 3.07 0.65
CA ILE A 491 29.69 3.93 0.95
C ILE A 491 30.61 4.01 -0.26
N CYS A 492 30.92 2.89 -0.91
CA CYS A 492 31.71 2.88 -2.14
C CYS A 492 31.06 3.70 -3.27
N GLU A 493 29.74 3.55 -3.47
CA GLU A 493 28.98 4.33 -4.46
C GLU A 493 28.99 5.84 -4.14
N ALA A 494 28.87 6.21 -2.86
CA ALA A 494 28.91 7.59 -2.41
C ALA A 494 30.27 8.25 -2.66
N GLU A 495 31.37 7.51 -2.48
CA GLU A 495 32.73 7.99 -2.76
C GLU A 495 32.96 8.22 -4.26
N CYS A 496 32.47 7.32 -5.12
CA CYS A 496 32.49 7.50 -6.58
C CYS A 496 31.70 8.75 -7.02
N THR A 497 30.54 8.99 -6.41
CA THR A 497 29.71 10.18 -6.67
C THR A 497 30.47 11.47 -6.33
N THR A 498 31.19 11.45 -5.20
CA THR A 498 31.96 12.59 -4.71
C THR A 498 33.11 12.96 -5.65
N LEU A 499 33.85 11.96 -6.16
CA LEU A 499 34.96 12.17 -7.09
C LEU A 499 34.53 12.83 -8.41
N LYS A 500 33.32 12.52 -8.92
CA LYS A 500 32.77 13.17 -10.11
C LYS A 500 32.46 14.66 -9.90
N GLN A 501 31.93 15.04 -8.73
CA GLN A 501 31.62 16.45 -8.43
C GLN A 501 32.88 17.32 -8.41
N PHE A 502 34.01 16.78 -7.94
CA PHE A 502 35.29 17.50 -7.96
C PHE A 502 35.91 17.59 -9.36
N SER A 503 35.77 16.57 -10.20
CA SER A 503 36.27 16.62 -11.58
C SER A 503 35.53 17.62 -12.47
N ILE A 504 34.27 17.92 -12.19
CA ILE A 504 33.46 18.90 -12.97
C ILE A 504 33.86 20.35 -12.65
N HIS A 505 34.57 20.60 -11.53
CA HIS A 505 34.98 21.95 -11.11
C HIS A 505 36.49 22.25 -11.26
N GLY A 506 37.22 21.46 -12.04
CA GLY A 506 38.60 21.80 -12.43
C GLY A 506 38.65 22.99 -13.39
N PRO A 507 39.59 23.94 -13.23
CA PRO A 507 39.74 25.03 -14.18
C PRO A 507 40.12 24.44 -15.55
N ALA A 508 39.33 24.77 -16.57
CA ALA A 508 39.61 24.42 -17.95
C ALA A 508 41.04 24.85 -18.31
N SER A 509 41.94 23.87 -18.41
CA SER A 509 43.28 24.04 -18.95
C SER A 509 43.61 22.82 -19.79
N GLN A 510 44.20 23.12 -20.94
CA GLN A 510 44.25 22.29 -22.13
C GLN A 510 45.16 21.07 -21.99
N ASN A 511 44.81 20.04 -22.76
CA ASN A 511 45.68 18.99 -23.30
C ASN A 511 46.41 18.08 -22.31
N LYS A 512 45.88 16.85 -22.20
CA LYS A 512 46.65 15.63 -22.51
C LYS A 512 45.68 14.52 -22.96
N GLN A 513 45.91 14.08 -24.20
CA GLN A 513 45.47 12.80 -24.75
C GLN A 513 46.13 11.63 -23.98
N GLU A 514 45.59 10.43 -24.24
CA GLU A 514 45.91 9.08 -23.71
C GLU A 514 44.98 8.66 -22.55
N GLU A 515 44.23 7.55 -22.57
CA GLU A 515 44.10 6.40 -23.47
C GLU A 515 42.80 5.65 -23.10
N CYS A 516 42.06 5.12 -24.09
CA CYS A 516 41.59 3.72 -24.17
C CYS A 516 40.48 3.58 -25.22
N GLY A 517 40.89 3.27 -26.45
CA GLY A 517 40.03 2.64 -27.45
C GLY A 517 40.01 1.12 -27.25
N VAL A 518 38.92 0.46 -27.64
CA VAL A 518 38.84 -1.01 -27.65
C VAL A 518 38.75 -1.50 -29.09
N PHE A 519 39.74 -2.31 -29.50
CA PHE A 519 39.73 -3.15 -30.69
C PHE A 519 39.24 -4.56 -30.33
N ILE A 520 38.31 -5.11 -31.11
CA ILE A 520 37.82 -6.49 -30.97
C ILE A 520 38.68 -7.41 -31.84
N LYS A 521 39.34 -8.39 -31.22
CA LYS A 521 39.80 -9.63 -31.86
C LYS A 521 39.49 -10.82 -30.95
N THR A 522 38.68 -11.75 -31.43
CA THR A 522 38.51 -13.10 -30.88
C THR A 522 39.61 -14.03 -31.39
N PRO A 523 40.05 -15.00 -30.57
CA PRO A 523 39.92 -16.40 -30.99
C PRO A 523 39.51 -17.38 -29.87
N ASP A 524 38.96 -18.52 -30.30
CA ASP A 524 38.41 -19.64 -29.55
C ASP A 524 39.40 -20.35 -28.60
N THR A 525 38.93 -20.78 -27.42
CA THR A 525 38.78 -22.19 -26.98
C THR A 525 38.80 -22.37 -25.44
N PHE A 526 37.73 -23.02 -24.94
CA PHE A 526 37.60 -23.93 -23.79
C PHE A 526 38.04 -23.53 -22.34
N ILE A 527 37.00 -23.45 -21.49
CA ILE A 527 36.81 -24.11 -20.18
C ILE A 527 36.99 -23.31 -18.86
N HIS A 528 35.87 -23.28 -18.12
CA HIS A 528 35.64 -23.15 -16.68
C HIS A 528 35.40 -21.78 -16.01
N HIS A 529 34.23 -21.73 -15.34
CA HIS A 529 33.70 -20.81 -14.32
C HIS A 529 33.31 -19.40 -14.77
N THR A 530 32.01 -19.25 -15.06
CA THR A 530 31.34 -17.98 -15.32
C THR A 530 31.18 -17.16 -14.03
N TYR A 531 32.19 -16.36 -13.69
CA TYR A 531 31.96 -15.09 -13.00
C TYR A 531 31.80 -14.02 -14.09
N MET A 532 30.57 -13.54 -14.30
CA MET A 532 30.36 -12.33 -15.09
C MET A 532 30.78 -11.11 -14.26
N HIS A 533 32.05 -10.77 -14.32
CA HIS A 533 32.50 -9.41 -14.05
C HIS A 533 32.14 -8.55 -15.26
N THR A 534 31.06 -7.77 -15.14
CA THR A 534 30.79 -6.64 -16.03
C THR A 534 31.69 -5.46 -15.67
N PRO A 535 32.39 -4.85 -16.65
CA PRO A 535 33.33 -3.77 -16.40
C PRO A 535 32.61 -2.44 -16.15
N CYS A 536 33.06 -1.78 -15.07
CA CYS A 536 33.17 -0.34 -14.81
C CYS A 536 32.79 0.63 -15.95
N GLY A 537 31.51 0.68 -16.30
CA GLY A 537 30.88 1.75 -17.05
C GLY A 537 29.52 1.99 -16.42
N LEU A 538 29.27 3.24 -16.00
CA LEU A 538 28.11 3.73 -15.23
C LEU A 538 28.34 3.77 -13.71
N CYS A 539 28.71 4.97 -13.23
CA CYS A 539 28.24 5.48 -11.94
C CYS A 539 27.19 6.54 -12.21
#